data_AF-A0A925H7P6-F1
#
_entry.id   AF-A0A925H7P6-F1
#
_cell.length_a   1.000
_cell.length_b   1.000
_cell.length_c   1.000
_cell.angle_alpha   90.00
_cell.angle_beta   90.00
_cell.angle_gamma   90.00
#
_symmetry.space_group_name_H-M   'P 1'
#
loop_
_entity.id
_entity.type
_entity.pdbx_description
1 polymer ?
#
loop_
_entity_poly.entity_id
_entity_poly.type
_entity_poly.pdbx_seq_one_letter_code
_entity_poly.pdbx_strand_id
1 'polypeptide(L)'
;MIARRKFHRFIFCAAGIYNIAWGLYSVADPQWLFRYSGLPLQNYPQIFACLGMVVGLYGIIYFEVARVPERGWLLAAVGLVGKLLGPIGLVQLIWSGEWPLSTAVLCLTNDLIWWIPFAIYLRDAWPFYRQDLKAEGRADMRAS
;
A
#
# COMPACT_ATOMS: atom_id res chain seq x y z
N MET A 1 -17.23 8.75 15.89
CA MET A 1 -17.03 8.73 14.43
C MET A 1 -15.67 9.32 14.13
N ILE A 2 -14.91 8.70 13.23
CA ILE A 2 -13.58 9.22 12.85
C ILE A 2 -13.67 10.59 12.17
N ALA A 3 -12.70 11.46 12.43
CA ALA A 3 -12.59 12.73 11.71
C ALA A 3 -12.44 12.46 10.20
N ARG A 4 -12.99 13.34 9.35
CA ARG A 4 -12.84 13.28 7.88
C ARG A 4 -13.23 11.93 7.25
N ARG A 5 -14.18 11.21 7.86
CA ARG A 5 -14.63 9.88 7.41
C ARG A 5 -14.87 9.78 5.90
N LYS A 6 -15.59 10.73 5.30
CA LYS A 6 -15.87 10.73 3.85
C LYS A 6 -14.60 10.83 3.00
N PHE A 7 -13.64 11.66 3.42
CA PHE A 7 -12.34 11.80 2.76
C PHE A 7 -11.55 10.48 2.84
N HIS A 8 -11.43 9.89 4.03
CA HIS A 8 -10.73 8.61 4.19
C HIS A 8 -11.34 7.51 3.33
N ARG A 9 -12.68 7.37 3.35
CA ARG A 9 -13.38 6.41 2.49
C ARG A 9 -13.07 6.62 1.02
N PHE A 10 -13.09 7.87 0.55
CA PHE A 10 -12.77 8.20 -0.83
C PHE A 10 -11.31 7.83 -1.18
N ILE A 11 -10.35 8.21 -0.34
CA ILE A 11 -8.93 7.88 -0.57
C ILE A 11 -8.72 6.36 -0.61
N PHE A 12 -9.25 5.60 0.35
CA PHE A 12 -9.06 4.15 0.34
C PHE A 12 -9.79 3.46 -0.82
N CYS A 13 -10.95 3.97 -1.26
CA CYS A 13 -11.58 3.48 -2.49
C CYS A 13 -10.71 3.78 -3.72
N ALA A 14 -10.18 5.01 -3.84
CA ALA A 14 -9.30 5.38 -4.93
C ALA A 14 -8.01 4.55 -4.92
N ALA A 15 -7.42 4.33 -3.74
CA ALA A 15 -6.26 3.46 -3.55
C ALA A 15 -6.60 2.03 -3.96
N GLY A 16 -7.75 1.50 -3.54
CA GLY A 16 -8.21 0.16 -3.89
C GLY A 16 -8.30 -0.06 -5.41
N ILE A 17 -9.01 0.83 -6.10
CA ILE A 17 -9.17 0.80 -7.56
C ILE A 17 -7.79 0.92 -8.24
N TYR A 18 -6.97 1.86 -7.79
CA TYR A 18 -5.64 2.08 -8.36
C TYR A 18 -4.75 0.84 -8.24
N ASN A 19 -4.68 0.23 -7.05
CA ASN A 19 -3.82 -0.93 -6.82
C ASN A 19 -4.30 -2.16 -7.61
N ILE A 20 -5.62 -2.35 -7.75
CA ILE A 20 -6.18 -3.43 -8.59
C ILE A 20 -5.85 -3.18 -10.06
N ALA A 21 -6.08 -1.97 -10.57
CA ALA A 21 -5.77 -1.64 -11.96
C ALA A 21 -4.28 -1.80 -12.26
N TRP A 22 -3.42 -1.35 -11.35
CA TRP A 22 -1.98 -1.50 -11.45
C TRP A 22 -1.55 -2.97 -11.40
N GLY A 23 -2.14 -3.76 -10.49
CA GLY A 23 -1.88 -5.19 -10.40
C GLY A 23 -2.27 -5.94 -11.67
N LEU A 24 -3.46 -5.66 -12.22
CA LEU A 24 -3.92 -6.22 -13.49
C LEU A 24 -3.01 -5.83 -14.65
N TYR A 25 -2.57 -4.58 -14.71
CA TYR A 25 -1.64 -4.11 -15.74
C TYR A 25 -0.28 -4.81 -15.64
N SER A 26 0.27 -4.95 -14.43
CA SER A 26 1.54 -5.65 -14.19
C SER A 26 1.46 -7.17 -14.44
N VAL A 27 0.27 -7.78 -14.38
CA VAL A 27 0.04 -9.17 -14.79
C VAL A 27 -0.10 -9.28 -16.32
N ALA A 28 -0.80 -8.36 -16.96
CA ALA A 28 -1.00 -8.35 -18.40
C ALA A 28 0.32 -8.09 -19.17
N ASP A 29 1.19 -7.24 -18.62
CA ASP A 29 2.45 -6.87 -19.24
C ASP A 29 3.60 -6.80 -18.22
N PRO A 30 4.09 -7.92 -17.70
CA PRO A 30 5.07 -7.94 -16.61
C PRO A 30 6.45 -7.35 -16.96
N GLN A 31 6.69 -7.02 -18.22
CA GLN A 31 7.94 -6.47 -18.71
C GLN A 31 7.83 -4.96 -19.00
N TRP A 32 6.67 -4.33 -18.77
CA TRP A 32 6.42 -2.93 -19.12
C TRP A 32 7.45 -1.97 -18.51
N LEU A 33 7.79 -2.18 -17.23
CA LEU A 33 8.72 -1.34 -16.49
C LEU A 33 10.13 -1.43 -17.07
N PHE A 34 10.55 -2.64 -17.43
CA PHE A 34 11.88 -2.90 -17.99
C PHE A 34 12.02 -2.22 -19.36
N ARG A 35 10.99 -2.32 -20.21
CA ARG A 35 10.95 -1.62 -21.51
C ARG A 35 10.91 -0.11 -21.35
N TYR A 36 10.08 0.40 -20.45
CA TYR A 36 9.99 1.85 -20.17
C TYR A 36 11.31 2.42 -19.66
N SER A 37 11.99 1.67 -18.79
CA SER A 37 13.21 2.12 -18.12
C SER A 37 14.47 1.87 -18.94
N GLY A 38 14.38 1.18 -20.08
CA GLY A 38 15.54 0.78 -20.90
C GLY A 38 16.39 -0.32 -20.26
N LEU A 39 15.83 -1.06 -19.31
CA LEU A 39 16.50 -2.19 -18.65
C LEU A 39 16.44 -3.45 -19.53
N PRO A 40 17.43 -4.35 -19.42
CA PRO A 40 17.34 -5.66 -20.04
C PRO A 40 16.11 -6.41 -19.53
N LEU A 41 15.40 -7.05 -20.47
CA LEU A 41 14.21 -7.85 -20.16
C LEU A 41 14.59 -8.99 -19.22
N GLN A 42 13.71 -9.24 -18.25
CA GLN A 42 13.96 -10.30 -17.28
C GLN A 42 13.70 -11.68 -17.87
N ASN A 43 14.52 -12.66 -17.49
CA ASN A 43 14.29 -14.07 -17.83
C ASN A 43 13.05 -14.65 -17.13
N TYR A 44 12.67 -14.07 -15.99
CA TYR A 44 11.55 -14.52 -15.15
C TYR A 44 10.54 -13.39 -14.87
N PRO A 45 9.81 -12.90 -15.90
CA PRO A 45 8.81 -11.84 -15.73
C PRO A 45 7.67 -12.20 -14.76
N GLN A 46 7.45 -13.49 -14.51
CA GLN A 46 6.43 -13.99 -13.59
C GLN A 46 6.63 -13.48 -12.17
N ILE A 47 7.86 -13.14 -11.77
CA ILE A 47 8.15 -12.53 -10.46
C ILE A 47 7.48 -11.15 -10.36
N PHE A 48 7.59 -10.34 -11.42
CA PHE A 48 6.96 -9.03 -11.46
C PHE A 48 5.43 -9.13 -11.57
N ALA A 49 4.92 -10.10 -12.33
CA ALA A 49 3.48 -10.40 -12.35
C ALA A 49 2.97 -10.81 -10.96
N CYS A 50 3.72 -11.64 -10.23
CA CYS A 50 3.41 -12.06 -8.87
C CYS A 50 3.34 -10.87 -7.92
N LEU A 51 4.34 -9.97 -7.97
CA LEU A 51 4.32 -8.73 -7.21
C LEU A 51 3.09 -7.87 -7.57
N GLY A 52 2.76 -7.77 -8.85
CA GLY A 52 1.54 -7.12 -9.35
C GLY A 52 0.26 -7.70 -8.73
N MET A 53 0.13 -9.03 -8.68
CA MET A 53 -1.02 -9.69 -8.05
C MET A 53 -1.12 -9.37 -6.56
N VAL A 54 0.00 -9.44 -5.82
CA VAL A 54 0.02 -9.14 -4.38
C VAL A 54 -0.39 -7.69 -4.12
N VAL A 55 0.14 -6.74 -4.91
CA VAL A 55 -0.26 -5.33 -4.85
C VAL A 55 -1.75 -5.17 -5.18
N GLY A 56 -2.27 -5.88 -6.19
CA GLY A 56 -3.69 -5.90 -6.52
C GLY A 56 -4.57 -6.36 -5.35
N LEU A 57 -4.16 -7.41 -4.62
CA LEU A 57 -4.87 -7.89 -3.44
C LEU A 57 -4.87 -6.89 -2.28
N TYR A 58 -3.80 -6.10 -2.10
CA TYR A 58 -3.83 -4.98 -1.15
C TYR A 58 -4.93 -3.97 -1.48
N GLY A 59 -5.29 -3.82 -2.75
CA GLY A 59 -6.43 -2.98 -3.14
C GLY A 59 -7.76 -3.44 -2.54
N ILE A 60 -7.97 -4.75 -2.37
CA ILE A 60 -9.15 -5.31 -1.71
C ILE A 60 -9.16 -4.97 -0.21
N ILE A 61 -7.99 -5.04 0.44
CA ILE A 61 -7.83 -4.65 1.84
C ILE A 61 -8.21 -3.18 2.03
N TYR A 62 -7.82 -2.30 1.10
CA TYR A 62 -8.20 -0.89 1.16
C TYR A 62 -9.70 -0.67 1.05
N PHE A 63 -10.44 -1.48 0.28
CA PHE A 63 -11.90 -1.40 0.28
C PHE A 63 -12.53 -1.76 1.64
N GLU A 64 -11.97 -2.73 2.35
CA GLU A 64 -12.44 -3.03 3.71
C GLU A 64 -12.15 -1.88 4.69
N VAL A 65 -10.98 -1.25 4.57
CA VAL A 65 -10.69 -0.01 5.33
C VAL A 65 -11.66 1.12 4.94
N ALA A 66 -12.04 1.24 3.67
CA ALA A 66 -13.05 2.21 3.22
C ALA A 66 -14.48 1.88 3.70
N ARG A 67 -14.78 0.62 3.99
CA ARG A 67 -16.08 0.18 4.51
C ARG A 67 -16.23 0.55 5.97
N VAL A 68 -15.21 0.26 6.78
CA VAL A 68 -15.18 0.56 8.22
C VAL A 68 -13.85 1.26 8.58
N PRO A 69 -13.72 2.57 8.30
CA PRO A 69 -12.50 3.33 8.56
C PRO A 69 -12.07 3.33 10.03
N GLU A 70 -12.98 3.10 10.96
CA GLU A 70 -12.68 3.07 12.39
C GLU A 70 -11.82 1.86 12.81
N ARG A 71 -11.84 0.76 12.05
CA ARG A 71 -11.14 -0.51 12.40
C ARG A 71 -9.93 -0.83 11.54
N GLY A 72 -9.66 -0.01 10.52
CA GLY A 72 -8.62 -0.28 9.53
C GLY A 72 -7.20 0.16 9.91
N TRP A 73 -6.95 0.58 11.16
CA TRP A 73 -5.67 1.20 11.54
C TRP A 73 -4.46 0.30 11.22
N LEU A 74 -4.47 -0.95 11.68
CA LEU A 74 -3.35 -1.87 11.47
C LEU A 74 -3.16 -2.20 9.99
N LEU A 75 -4.25 -2.38 9.25
CA LEU A 75 -4.22 -2.65 7.80
C LEU A 75 -3.60 -1.48 7.02
N ALA A 76 -3.98 -0.24 7.35
CA ALA A 76 -3.39 0.94 6.74
C ALA A 76 -1.94 1.16 7.18
N ALA A 77 -1.58 0.78 8.41
CA ALA A 77 -0.21 0.89 8.91
C ALA A 77 0.73 -0.04 8.15
N VAL A 78 0.32 -1.31 7.99
CA VAL A 78 1.04 -2.28 7.15
C VAL A 78 1.13 -1.78 5.71
N GLY A 79 0.03 -1.24 5.17
CA GLY A 79 0.01 -0.63 3.83
C GLY A 79 1.02 0.52 3.69
N LEU A 80 1.08 1.44 4.66
CA LEU A 80 2.01 2.56 4.63
C LEU A 80 3.47 2.10 4.77
N VAL A 81 3.75 1.15 5.66
CA VAL A 81 5.10 0.58 5.82
C VAL A 81 5.55 -0.11 4.52
N GLY A 82 4.69 -0.90 3.90
CA GLY A 82 4.98 -1.51 2.59
C GLY A 82 5.34 -0.45 1.54
N LYS A 83 4.59 0.65 1.51
CA LYS A 83 4.84 1.79 0.60
C LYS A 83 6.09 2.61 0.95
N LEU A 84 6.64 2.47 2.15
CA LEU A 84 7.91 3.11 2.53
C LEU A 84 9.10 2.22 2.15
N LEU A 85 8.97 0.91 2.34
CA LEU A 85 10.03 -0.06 2.07
C LEU A 85 10.33 -0.18 0.56
N GLY A 86 9.31 -0.11 -0.29
CA GLY A 86 9.49 -0.15 -1.75
C GLY A 86 10.45 0.94 -2.27
N PRO A 87 10.19 2.23 -2.00
CA PRO A 87 11.07 3.32 -2.41
C PRO A 87 12.46 3.25 -1.79
N ILE A 88 12.61 2.78 -0.55
CA ILE A 88 13.94 2.59 0.07
C ILE A 88 14.75 1.57 -0.73
N GLY A 89 14.15 0.41 -1.07
CA GLY A 89 14.82 -0.60 -1.89
C GLY A 89 15.17 -0.10 -3.28
N LEU A 90 14.30 0.69 -3.92
CA LEU A 90 14.55 1.26 -5.23
C LEU A 90 15.67 2.33 -5.20
N VAL A 91 15.66 3.20 -4.19
CA VAL A 91 16.71 4.22 -4.00
C VAL A 91 18.08 3.56 -3.86
N GLN A 92 18.16 2.44 -3.12
CA GLN A 92 19.40 1.68 -3.00
C GLN A 92 19.89 1.15 -4.35
N LEU A 93 19.00 0.61 -5.20
CA LEU A 93 19.33 0.10 -6.54
C LEU A 93 19.75 1.20 -7.52
N ILE A 94 19.13 2.37 -7.41
CA ILE A 94 19.51 3.54 -8.22
C ILE A 94 20.88 4.07 -7.74
N TRP A 95 21.11 4.12 -6.43
CA TRP A 95 22.36 4.57 -5.84
C TRP A 95 23.53 3.64 -6.16
N SER A 96 23.29 2.33 -6.25
CA SER A 96 24.31 1.35 -6.67
C SER A 96 24.59 1.39 -8.18
N GLY A 97 23.81 2.15 -8.96
CA GLY A 97 23.96 2.26 -10.40
C GLY A 97 23.40 1.07 -11.19
N GLU A 98 22.74 0.12 -10.52
CA GLU A 98 22.14 -1.04 -11.17
C GLU A 98 20.87 -0.68 -11.95
N TRP A 99 20.10 0.28 -11.46
CA TRP A 99 18.82 0.68 -12.03
C TRP A 99 18.81 2.16 -12.44
N PRO A 100 18.26 2.52 -13.61
CA PRO A 100 18.17 3.90 -14.05
C PRO A 100 17.11 4.68 -13.25
N LEU A 101 17.29 6.00 -13.15
CA LEU A 101 16.37 6.89 -12.43
C LEU A 101 14.93 6.86 -12.98
N SER A 102 14.73 6.48 -14.24
CA SER A 102 13.42 6.29 -14.86
C SER A 102 12.54 5.28 -14.11
N THR A 103 13.14 4.31 -13.42
CA THR A 103 12.43 3.32 -12.59
C THR A 103 11.74 3.95 -11.38
N ALA A 104 12.12 5.16 -10.97
CA ALA A 104 11.45 5.93 -9.91
C ALA A 104 9.98 6.21 -10.21
N VAL A 105 9.55 6.14 -11.47
CA VAL A 105 8.13 6.21 -11.86
C VAL A 105 7.28 5.18 -11.12
N LEU A 106 7.86 4.01 -10.82
CA LEU A 106 7.20 2.95 -10.05
C LEU A 106 6.80 3.48 -8.67
N CYS A 107 7.76 4.04 -7.93
CA CYS A 107 7.55 4.55 -6.58
C CYS A 107 6.71 5.84 -6.55
N LEU A 108 6.88 6.71 -7.54
CA LEU A 108 6.07 7.93 -7.62
C LEU A 108 4.59 7.59 -7.78
N THR A 109 4.27 6.64 -8.66
CA THR A 109 2.88 6.28 -8.97
C THR A 109 2.28 5.35 -7.92
N ASN A 110 3.04 4.39 -7.39
CA ASN A 110 2.53 3.42 -6.42
C ASN A 110 2.60 3.86 -4.96
N ASP A 111 3.57 4.69 -4.57
CA ASP A 111 3.89 4.86 -3.16
C ASP A 111 3.67 6.30 -2.70
N LEU A 112 4.38 7.27 -3.29
CA LEU A 112 4.44 8.64 -2.77
C LEU A 112 3.08 9.34 -2.70
N ILE A 113 2.23 9.13 -3.72
CA ILE A 113 0.88 9.74 -3.77
C ILE A 113 0.03 9.34 -2.54
N TRP A 114 0.28 8.14 -1.99
CA TRP A 114 -0.54 7.56 -0.93
C TRP A 114 0.02 7.80 0.48
N TRP A 115 1.28 8.23 0.60
CA TRP A 115 1.93 8.44 1.90
C TRP A 115 1.21 9.45 2.78
N ILE A 116 0.94 10.64 2.23
CA ILE A 116 0.28 11.73 2.94
C ILE A 116 -1.12 11.32 3.42
N PRO A 117 -2.03 10.83 2.55
CA PRO A 117 -3.36 10.49 3.02
C PRO A 117 -3.37 9.31 4.01
N PHE A 118 -2.50 8.31 3.84
CA PHE A 118 -2.40 7.19 4.78
C PHE A 118 -1.88 7.64 6.15
N ALA A 119 -0.89 8.54 6.18
CA ALA A 119 -0.38 9.12 7.43
C ALA A 119 -1.46 9.93 8.17
N ILE A 120 -2.25 10.72 7.45
CA ILE A 120 -3.38 11.46 8.03
C ILE A 120 -4.42 10.47 8.59
N TYR A 121 -4.76 9.43 7.84
CA TYR A 121 -5.68 8.39 8.31
C TYR A 121 -5.18 7.70 9.58
N LEU A 122 -3.91 7.30 9.63
CA LEU A 122 -3.33 6.64 10.81
C LEU A 122 -3.41 7.52 12.05
N ARG A 123 -3.19 8.82 11.91
CA ARG A 123 -3.36 9.78 13.00
C ARG A 123 -4.82 9.86 13.46
N ASP A 124 -5.76 9.93 12.53
CA ASP A 124 -7.19 10.06 12.84
C ASP A 124 -7.81 8.78 13.42
N ALA A 125 -7.32 7.60 13.00
CA ALA A 125 -7.80 6.30 13.44
C ALA A 125 -7.14 5.79 14.74
N TRP A 126 -6.00 6.37 15.16
CA TRP A 126 -5.25 5.96 16.35
C TRP A 126 -6.06 5.92 17.66
N PRO A 127 -6.93 6.91 17.97
CA PRO A 127 -7.72 6.87 19.19
C PRO A 127 -8.68 5.68 19.26
N PHE A 128 -9.24 5.27 18.11
CA PHE A 128 -10.16 4.14 18.00
C PHE A 128 -9.41 2.82 18.21
N TYR A 129 -8.28 2.64 17.54
CA TYR A 129 -7.43 1.47 17.71
C TYR A 129 -6.96 1.28 19.16
N ARG A 130 -6.58 2.37 19.85
CA ARG A 130 -6.21 2.33 21.28
C ARG A 130 -7.37 1.97 22.21
N GLN A 131 -8.60 2.30 21.85
CA GLN A 131 -9.78 1.93 22.64
C GLN A 131 -10.08 0.44 22.49
N ASP A 132 -10.02 -0.09 21.26
CA ASP A 132 -10.24 -1.50 20.97
C ASP A 132 -9.24 -2.40 21.72
N LEU A 133 -7.93 -2.08 21.67
CA LEU A 133 -6.90 -2.81 22.43
C LEU A 133 -7.13 -2.80 23.94
N LYS A 134 -7.63 -1.69 24.49
CA LYS A 134 -7.94 -1.57 25.92
C LYS A 134 -9.21 -2.32 26.31
N ALA A 135 -10.14 -2.51 25.39
CA ALA A 135 -11.36 -3.27 25.62
C ALA A 135 -11.06 -4.77 25.63
N GLU A 136 -10.26 -5.25 24.68
CA GLU A 136 -9.79 -6.65 24.61
C GLU A 136 -9.05 -7.05 25.89
N GLY A 137 -8.04 -6.27 26.31
CA GLY A 137 -7.28 -6.59 27.53
C GLY A 137 -8.11 -6.58 28.82
N ARG A 138 -9.25 -5.86 28.87
CA ARG A 138 -10.19 -5.94 30.00
C ARG A 138 -11.11 -7.15 29.94
N ALA A 139 -11.43 -7.65 28.76
CA ALA A 139 -12.24 -8.86 28.60
C ALA A 139 -11.46 -10.09 29.06
N ASP A 140 -10.19 -10.20 28.68
CA ASP A 140 -9.31 -11.32 29.05
C ASP A 140 -9.09 -11.40 30.57
N MET A 141 -8.92 -10.24 31.22
CA MET A 141 -8.74 -10.16 32.67
C MET A 141 -10.02 -10.48 33.46
N ARG A 142 -11.20 -10.39 32.84
CA ARG A 142 -12.49 -10.79 33.46
C ARG A 142 -12.83 -12.26 33.23
N ALA A 143 -12.18 -12.91 32.26
CA ALA A 143 -12.39 -14.31 31.91
C ALA A 143 -11.40 -15.26 32.61
N SER A 144 -10.41 -14.71 33.34
CA SER A 144 -9.40 -15.43 34.14
C SER A 144 -9.74 -15.37 35.62
#